data_AF-A0A973ZCH8-F1
#
_entry.id   AF-A0A973ZCH8-F1
#
_cell.length_a   1.000
_cell.length_b   1.000
_cell.length_c   1.000
_cell.angle_alpha   90.00
_cell.angle_beta   90.00
_cell.angle_gamma   90.00
#
_symmetry.space_group_name_H-M   'P 1'
#
loop_
_entity.id
_entity.type
_entity.pdbx_description
1 polymer ?
#
loop_
_entity_poly.entity_id
_entity_poly.type
_entity_poly.pdbx_seq_one_letter_code
_entity_poly.pdbx_strand_id
1 'polypeptide(L)'
;EIADDPRYLNAFVDRVSRMVLRDKNHPSVIVWSLGNESDYGAGHDAAAGWVHRHDPTRPIQYEGAAKLGWANPDLASDIACPMYAPLEDCVAHALSGEQTRPLIQCEYSHAMGNSNGTLADHWAAIEATPGLQGGFIWEFWDHGILQRVSDGRPAGRGGAGLHDNGVAAPGYRWAYGGDFGEPLHDGAFIADGVVFPDRTPKPAMYEHREIAAPVRIECYRHEGIVLGNHQHFRGLDWLAGEWRLELADGTTLTAPAALPSLCPGETAAVPLPFEVPRDGGEAWLTLRVTVAEDQPWAPRGTEVCVPQVRLRGPAPVQDTPVERRVRLDGEGLLVHPLLTAAPTLSLWRAPTDNDELGGMAGRWRSWGLDALVRKAVAVREDAGRLTVEAEYAGTTGVVRHRQVLTPVEGGVRVDEEAELPEAFDDVARVGTVFETVAGLDLLEWFGQGPWESYPDRAAGAPVGHHRVPVEELFTPYLRPQESGGRHGVRRFTLSAPDATGLSVALDEPRQVSVTRYRAEDLTAAAHHDELVPRPGCVVHIDAAHRGLGTASCGPDTFPSYRVSPGIHRWSWTLRVL
;
A
#
# COMPACT_ATOMS: atom_id res chain seq x y z
N GLU A 1 -12.00 38.57 -3.09
CA GLU A 1 -12.01 37.43 -2.16
C GLU A 1 -12.57 37.77 -0.78
N ILE A 2 -13.21 36.79 -0.13
CA ILE A 2 -13.81 36.94 1.22
C ILE A 2 -12.73 37.25 2.26
N ALA A 3 -11.52 36.70 2.11
CA ALA A 3 -10.39 36.89 3.01
C ALA A 3 -9.93 38.37 3.18
N ASP A 4 -10.16 39.21 2.16
CA ASP A 4 -9.76 40.62 2.12
C ASP A 4 -10.96 41.59 2.23
N ASP A 5 -12.18 41.07 2.32
CA ASP A 5 -13.37 41.91 2.37
C ASP A 5 -13.62 42.41 3.81
N PRO A 6 -13.56 43.73 4.07
CA PRO A 6 -13.66 44.29 5.42
C PRO A 6 -15.01 44.02 6.09
N ARG A 7 -16.06 43.66 5.32
CA ARG A 7 -17.35 43.26 5.88
C ARG A 7 -17.26 41.97 6.71
N TYR A 8 -16.29 41.10 6.39
CA TYR A 8 -16.11 39.81 7.05
C TYR A 8 -14.97 39.79 8.08
N LEU A 9 -14.16 40.86 8.17
CA LEU A 9 -13.01 40.96 9.09
C LEU A 9 -13.33 40.52 10.53
N ASN A 10 -14.42 41.06 11.10
CA ASN A 10 -14.84 40.70 12.46
C ASN A 10 -15.24 39.22 12.58
N ALA A 11 -15.76 38.60 11.52
CA ALA A 11 -16.15 37.20 11.54
C ALA A 11 -14.93 36.26 11.59
N PHE A 12 -13.83 36.61 10.91
CA PHE A 12 -12.56 35.88 11.00
C PHE A 12 -12.01 35.95 12.43
N VAL A 13 -11.85 37.16 12.97
CA VAL A 13 -11.29 37.37 14.31
C VAL A 13 -12.18 36.74 15.40
N ASP A 14 -13.51 36.84 15.29
CA ASP A 14 -14.44 36.21 16.25
C ASP A 14 -14.28 34.68 16.28
N ARG A 15 -14.24 34.03 15.11
CA ARG A 15 -14.11 32.56 15.03
C ARG A 15 -12.80 32.07 15.63
N VAL A 16 -11.68 32.70 15.25
CA VAL A 16 -10.35 32.33 15.75
C VAL A 16 -10.23 32.62 17.25
N SER A 17 -10.66 33.79 17.71
CA SER A 17 -10.58 34.13 19.14
C SER A 17 -11.44 33.22 20.01
N ARG A 18 -12.63 32.81 19.56
CA ARG A 18 -13.48 31.85 20.27
C ARG A 18 -12.84 30.48 20.42
N MET A 19 -12.15 29.98 19.38
CA MET A 19 -11.38 28.74 19.45
C MET A 19 -10.26 28.87 20.50
N VAL A 20 -9.43 29.90 20.40
CA VAL A 20 -8.29 30.10 21.32
C VAL A 20 -8.74 30.29 22.76
N LEU A 21 -9.78 31.11 23.00
CA LEU A 21 -10.29 31.36 24.35
C LEU A 21 -10.86 30.10 25.00
N ARG A 22 -11.51 29.23 24.21
CA ARG A 22 -12.04 27.94 24.68
C ARG A 22 -10.90 26.98 25.04
N ASP A 23 -9.87 26.88 24.21
CA ASP A 23 -8.95 25.74 24.23
C ASP A 23 -7.54 26.01 24.79
N LYS A 24 -7.17 27.27 25.07
CA LYS A 24 -5.81 27.67 25.50
C LYS A 24 -5.21 26.97 26.71
N ASN A 25 -6.03 26.34 27.56
CA ASN A 25 -5.56 25.63 28.75
C ASN A 25 -5.20 24.16 28.46
N HIS A 26 -5.39 23.66 27.24
CA HIS A 26 -5.04 22.30 26.87
C HIS A 26 -3.56 22.21 26.47
N PRO A 27 -2.72 21.42 27.18
CA PRO A 27 -1.31 21.26 26.84
C PRO A 27 -1.10 20.40 25.58
N SER A 28 -2.10 19.62 25.16
CA SER A 28 -2.09 18.86 23.92
C SER A 28 -2.20 19.74 22.67
N VAL A 29 -2.71 20.97 22.81
CA VAL A 29 -2.73 21.95 21.73
C VAL A 29 -1.37 22.63 21.70
N ILE A 30 -0.60 22.39 20.65
CA ILE A 30 0.75 22.94 20.48
C ILE A 30 0.87 23.97 19.36
N VAL A 31 -0.11 24.07 18.46
CA VAL A 31 -0.17 25.02 17.33
C VAL A 31 -1.61 25.51 17.19
N TRP A 32 -1.80 26.77 16.80
CA TRP A 32 -3.10 27.29 16.36
C TRP A 32 -3.20 27.35 14.84
N SER A 33 -4.20 26.71 14.23
CA SER A 33 -4.52 26.91 12.81
C SER A 33 -5.58 28.01 12.64
N LEU A 34 -5.39 28.93 11.70
CA LEU A 34 -6.35 30.02 11.44
C LEU A 34 -7.58 29.58 10.62
N GLY A 35 -7.52 28.41 9.98
CA GLY A 35 -8.57 27.89 9.10
C GLY A 35 -8.01 26.93 8.06
N ASN A 36 -8.79 26.67 7.00
CA ASN A 36 -8.37 25.87 5.85
C ASN A 36 -8.91 26.48 4.54
N GLU A 37 -8.12 26.43 3.47
CA GLU A 37 -8.52 26.77 2.08
C GLU A 37 -9.51 27.94 1.92
N SER A 38 -9.25 29.06 2.59
CA SER A 38 -10.13 30.23 2.60
C SER A 38 -9.44 31.47 2.00
N ASP A 39 -8.55 31.25 1.03
CA ASP A 39 -7.57 32.22 0.49
C ASP A 39 -6.68 32.84 1.56
N TYR A 40 -5.91 33.88 1.24
CA TYR A 40 -5.15 34.64 2.23
C TYR A 40 -5.39 36.13 2.06
N GLY A 41 -5.44 36.86 3.18
CA GLY A 41 -5.84 38.27 3.19
C GLY A 41 -5.93 38.87 4.59
N ALA A 42 -6.32 40.15 4.67
CA ALA A 42 -6.34 40.98 5.88
C ALA A 42 -7.13 40.39 7.06
N GLY A 43 -8.14 39.54 6.77
CA GLY A 43 -8.86 38.79 7.80
C GLY A 43 -7.97 37.85 8.60
N HIS A 44 -7.04 37.16 7.92
CA HIS A 44 -6.07 36.25 8.52
C HIS A 44 -5.01 37.02 9.31
N ASP A 45 -4.47 38.11 8.74
CA ASP A 45 -3.49 38.97 9.42
C ASP A 45 -4.02 39.53 10.75
N ALA A 46 -5.27 40.00 10.74
CA ALA A 46 -5.90 40.53 11.95
C ALA A 46 -6.14 39.44 13.01
N ALA A 47 -6.54 38.24 12.58
CA ALA A 47 -6.71 37.10 13.48
C ALA A 47 -5.38 36.66 14.07
N ALA A 48 -4.33 36.53 13.26
CA ALA A 48 -2.98 36.19 13.68
C ALA A 48 -2.43 37.20 14.69
N GLY A 49 -2.54 38.49 14.40
CA GLY A 49 -2.11 39.56 15.31
C GLY A 49 -2.83 39.53 16.66
N TRP A 50 -4.12 39.16 16.69
CA TRP A 50 -4.84 38.94 17.95
C TRP A 50 -4.30 37.73 18.72
N VAL A 51 -4.07 36.60 18.03
CA VAL A 51 -3.56 35.36 18.65
C VAL A 51 -2.16 35.56 19.21
N HIS A 52 -1.21 36.10 18.43
CA HIS A 52 0.16 36.39 18.90
C HIS A 52 0.17 37.30 20.13
N ARG A 53 -0.79 38.25 20.23
CA ARG A 53 -0.91 39.12 21.41
C ARG A 53 -1.51 38.40 22.62
N HIS A 54 -2.49 37.51 22.39
CA HIS A 54 -3.25 36.84 23.45
C HIS A 54 -2.53 35.62 24.02
N ASP A 55 -1.97 34.78 23.16
CA ASP A 55 -1.28 33.54 23.49
C ASP A 55 0.07 33.45 22.75
N PRO A 56 1.13 34.05 23.30
CA PRO A 56 2.47 33.98 22.70
C PRO A 56 3.18 32.64 22.97
N THR A 57 2.50 31.65 23.58
CA THR A 57 3.12 30.38 23.99
C THR A 57 3.08 29.30 22.91
N ARG A 58 2.36 29.54 21.81
CA ARG A 58 2.16 28.58 20.71
C ARG A 58 2.35 29.25 19.36
N PRO A 59 3.00 28.60 18.38
CA PRO A 59 3.03 29.07 17.00
C PRO A 59 1.64 29.04 16.35
N ILE A 60 1.49 29.82 15.30
CA ILE A 60 0.35 29.83 14.40
C ILE A 60 0.73 29.12 13.09
N GLN A 61 -0.22 28.45 12.46
CA GLN A 61 -0.08 27.99 11.08
C GLN A 61 -1.29 28.42 10.24
N TYR A 62 -1.05 28.72 8.97
CA TYR A 62 -2.11 28.87 7.99
C TYR A 62 -1.62 28.55 6.58
N GLU A 63 -2.18 27.50 5.97
CA GLU A 63 -1.73 27.02 4.67
C GLU A 63 -1.98 28.02 3.54
N GLY A 64 -3.09 28.78 3.60
CA GLY A 64 -3.39 29.79 2.59
C GLY A 64 -2.29 30.86 2.47
N ALA A 65 -1.56 31.14 3.56
CA ALA A 65 -0.38 32.01 3.52
C ALA A 65 0.83 31.30 2.89
N ALA A 66 1.03 30.01 3.18
CA ALA A 66 2.08 29.19 2.59
C ALA A 66 1.96 29.05 1.06
N LYS A 67 0.76 29.21 0.47
CA LYS A 67 0.56 29.27 -0.99
C LYS A 67 1.33 30.40 -1.68
N LEU A 68 1.68 31.48 -0.97
CA LEU A 68 2.46 32.60 -1.52
C LEU A 68 3.96 32.31 -1.60
N GLY A 69 4.42 31.25 -0.93
CA GLY A 69 5.82 30.85 -0.87
C GLY A 69 6.27 30.52 0.56
N TRP A 70 7.34 29.73 0.68
CA TRP A 70 7.77 29.17 1.96
C TRP A 70 8.92 29.96 2.60
N ALA A 71 9.72 30.66 1.78
CA ALA A 71 10.90 31.41 2.22
C ALA A 71 10.56 32.72 2.95
N ASN A 72 9.57 33.47 2.46
CA ASN A 72 9.23 34.78 3.00
C ASN A 72 8.34 34.63 4.25
N PRO A 73 8.72 35.22 5.40
CA PRO A 73 7.86 35.21 6.57
C PRO A 73 6.57 36.02 6.28
N ASP A 74 5.44 35.45 6.66
CA ASP A 74 4.13 36.12 6.65
C ASP A 74 3.63 36.29 8.09
N LEU A 75 2.65 37.18 8.30
CA LEU A 75 2.13 37.46 9.64
C LEU A 75 1.23 36.33 10.15
N ALA A 76 0.67 35.53 9.26
CA ALA A 76 -0.38 34.57 9.56
C ALA A 76 0.13 33.14 9.81
N SER A 77 1.43 32.89 9.67
CA SER A 77 2.00 31.56 9.84
C SER A 77 3.45 31.60 10.34
N ASP A 78 3.70 30.92 11.46
CA ASP A 78 5.03 30.66 12.01
C ASP A 78 5.65 29.35 11.44
N ILE A 79 4.86 28.58 10.69
CA ILE A 79 5.22 27.28 10.08
C ILE A 79 4.96 27.34 8.57
N ALA A 80 5.90 26.84 7.76
CA ALA A 80 5.62 26.59 6.34
C ALA A 80 4.79 25.31 6.24
N CYS A 81 3.51 25.43 5.92
CA CYS A 81 2.55 24.32 6.03
C CYS A 81 1.77 24.04 4.74
N PRO A 82 2.45 23.77 3.60
CA PRO A 82 1.74 23.44 2.36
C PRO A 82 0.91 22.17 2.51
N MET A 83 -0.14 22.07 1.70
CA MET A 83 -0.87 20.82 1.44
C MET A 83 -0.27 20.13 0.21
N TYR A 84 -0.04 18.82 0.29
CA TYR A 84 0.32 17.95 -0.84
C TYR A 84 1.48 18.46 -1.71
N ALA A 85 2.48 19.11 -1.10
CA ALA A 85 3.64 19.58 -1.84
C ALA A 85 4.48 18.38 -2.31
N PRO A 86 5.01 18.41 -3.56
CA PRO A 86 5.98 17.42 -4.00
C PRO A 86 7.17 17.35 -3.04
N LEU A 87 7.59 16.14 -2.67
CA LEU A 87 8.67 15.92 -1.71
C LEU A 87 9.98 16.59 -2.18
N GLU A 88 10.26 16.54 -3.47
CA GLU A 88 11.40 17.18 -4.10
C GLU A 88 11.44 18.70 -3.86
N ASP A 89 10.28 19.37 -3.88
CA ASP A 89 10.17 20.80 -3.63
C ASP A 89 10.41 21.09 -2.15
N CYS A 90 9.86 20.27 -1.25
CA CYS A 90 10.12 20.39 0.19
C CYS A 90 11.62 20.26 0.51
N VAL A 91 12.29 19.26 -0.06
CA VAL A 91 13.73 19.04 0.12
C VAL A 91 14.52 20.20 -0.50
N ALA A 92 14.17 20.64 -1.71
CA ALA A 92 14.82 21.76 -2.36
C ALA A 92 14.72 23.05 -1.53
N HIS A 93 13.57 23.30 -0.92
CA HIS A 93 13.38 24.46 -0.04
C HIS A 93 14.21 24.36 1.24
N ALA A 94 14.21 23.20 1.91
CA ALA A 94 15.02 23.00 3.12
C ALA A 94 16.52 23.20 2.86
N LEU A 95 16.99 22.85 1.66
CA LEU A 95 18.40 22.98 1.26
C LEU A 95 18.75 24.30 0.57
N SER A 96 17.79 25.20 0.35
CA SER A 96 18.01 26.42 -0.44
C SER A 96 18.86 27.48 0.28
N GLY A 97 18.93 27.40 1.62
CA GLY A 97 19.46 28.46 2.47
C GLY A 97 18.50 29.63 2.70
N GLU A 98 17.28 29.56 2.13
CA GLU A 98 16.22 30.56 2.30
C GLU A 98 15.15 30.14 3.32
N GLN A 99 15.24 28.93 3.88
CA GLN A 99 14.30 28.45 4.87
C GLN A 99 14.42 29.26 6.17
N THR A 100 13.30 29.89 6.56
CA THR A 100 13.22 30.72 7.78
C THR A 100 12.35 30.10 8.87
N ARG A 101 11.59 29.06 8.55
CA ARG A 101 10.59 28.40 9.39
C ARG A 101 10.60 26.89 9.14
N PRO A 102 10.20 26.04 10.10
CA PRO A 102 10.08 24.62 9.86
C PRO A 102 8.99 24.33 8.82
N LEU A 103 9.19 23.29 8.02
CA LEU A 103 8.19 22.81 7.07
C LEU A 103 7.48 21.57 7.65
N ILE A 104 6.17 21.72 7.85
CA ILE A 104 5.27 20.66 8.31
C ILE A 104 4.07 20.65 7.39
N GLN A 105 3.91 19.63 6.55
CA GLN A 105 2.77 19.58 5.64
C GLN A 105 1.47 19.42 6.44
N CYS A 106 0.55 20.37 6.36
CA CYS A 106 -0.68 20.30 7.14
C CYS A 106 -1.64 19.22 6.60
N GLU A 107 -1.48 18.85 5.33
CA GLU A 107 -2.05 17.65 4.73
C GLU A 107 -1.02 17.07 3.75
N TYR A 108 -0.78 15.76 3.80
CA TYR A 108 0.01 15.04 2.81
C TYR A 108 -0.47 13.59 2.71
N SER A 109 0.05 12.87 1.72
CA SER A 109 -0.22 11.44 1.51
C SER A 109 -1.72 11.08 1.58
N HIS A 110 -2.51 11.56 0.61
CA HIS A 110 -3.96 11.35 0.61
C HIS A 110 -4.34 9.86 0.59
N ALA A 111 -5.24 9.43 1.48
CA ALA A 111 -5.50 8.01 1.80
C ALA A 111 -6.74 7.42 1.11
N MET A 112 -7.25 8.07 0.06
CA MET A 112 -8.44 7.62 -0.68
C MET A 112 -8.25 6.27 -1.37
N GLY A 113 -9.11 5.32 -1.00
CA GLY A 113 -9.06 3.96 -1.52
C GLY A 113 -7.74 3.24 -1.20
N ASN A 114 -7.19 2.55 -2.20
CA ASN A 114 -5.89 1.92 -2.10
C ASN A 114 -4.76 2.90 -2.47
N SER A 115 -4.25 3.62 -1.47
CA SER A 115 -3.34 4.77 -1.64
C SER A 115 -2.12 4.71 -0.71
N ASN A 116 -1.61 5.86 -0.26
CA ASN A 116 -0.45 6.03 0.63
C ASN A 116 0.82 5.36 0.08
N GLY A 117 0.97 5.35 -1.23
CA GLY A 117 2.25 5.03 -1.87
C GLY A 117 3.33 6.04 -1.45
N THR A 118 4.58 5.60 -1.50
CA THR A 118 5.82 6.35 -1.21
C THR A 118 5.92 6.94 0.20
N LEU A 119 5.06 6.51 1.14
CA LEU A 119 5.04 7.05 2.52
C LEU A 119 6.38 6.82 3.25
N ALA A 120 6.98 5.63 3.09
CA ALA A 120 8.30 5.32 3.65
C ALA A 120 9.41 6.20 3.05
N ASP A 121 9.36 6.47 1.74
CA ASP A 121 10.34 7.33 1.07
C ASP A 121 10.23 8.79 1.55
N HIS A 122 9.00 9.28 1.75
CA HIS A 122 8.76 10.61 2.33
C HIS A 122 9.43 10.72 3.70
N TRP A 123 9.21 9.75 4.59
CA TRP A 123 9.81 9.77 5.93
C TRP A 123 11.32 9.61 5.90
N ALA A 124 11.87 8.79 5.00
CA ALA A 124 13.31 8.70 4.82
C ALA A 124 13.93 10.06 4.43
N ALA A 125 13.28 10.83 3.55
CA ALA A 125 13.74 12.15 3.15
C ALA A 125 13.55 13.20 4.27
N ILE A 126 12.43 13.16 4.99
CA ILE A 126 12.14 14.04 6.13
C ILE A 126 13.20 13.86 7.22
N GLU A 127 13.48 12.62 7.60
CA GLU A 127 14.45 12.30 8.65
C GLU A 127 15.90 12.64 8.24
N ALA A 128 16.21 12.58 6.95
CA ALA A 128 17.53 12.91 6.41
C ALA A 128 17.75 14.43 6.18
N THR A 129 16.70 15.25 6.20
CA THR A 129 16.77 16.65 5.77
C THR A 129 16.38 17.60 6.91
N PRO A 130 17.34 18.27 7.57
CA PRO A 130 17.05 19.27 8.59
C PRO A 130 16.13 20.37 8.05
N GLY A 131 15.13 20.75 8.86
CA GLY A 131 14.12 21.74 8.47
C GLY A 131 12.80 21.14 7.99
N LEU A 132 12.76 19.85 7.67
CA LEU A 132 11.53 19.09 7.48
C LEU A 132 11.13 18.44 8.81
N GLN A 133 9.86 18.54 9.19
CA GLN A 133 9.35 18.03 10.48
C GLN A 133 8.10 17.15 10.34
N GLY A 134 7.88 16.56 9.17
CA GLY A 134 6.78 15.64 8.91
C GLY A 134 5.53 16.33 8.35
N GLY A 135 4.38 15.76 8.67
CA GLY A 135 3.08 16.26 8.23
C GLY A 135 1.93 15.40 8.75
N PHE A 136 0.70 15.77 8.39
CA PHE A 136 -0.51 15.07 8.80
C PHE A 136 -1.14 14.36 7.60
N ILE A 137 -1.30 13.03 7.70
CA ILE A 137 -1.92 12.23 6.63
C ILE A 137 -3.39 12.65 6.49
N TRP A 138 -3.83 12.91 5.26
CA TRP A 138 -5.24 13.13 4.97
C TRP A 138 -5.92 11.82 4.54
N GLU A 139 -6.85 11.26 5.30
CA GLU A 139 -7.26 11.64 6.66
C GLU A 139 -7.42 10.41 7.57
N PHE A 140 -8.00 10.58 8.75
CA PHE A 140 -8.07 9.46 9.70
C PHE A 140 -9.12 8.42 9.28
N TRP A 141 -10.33 8.84 8.89
CA TRP A 141 -11.50 7.97 8.88
C TRP A 141 -12.36 8.14 7.62
N ASP A 142 -12.67 7.04 6.93
CA ASP A 142 -13.67 7.05 5.85
C ASP A 142 -15.06 7.44 6.37
N HIS A 143 -15.71 8.36 5.68
CA HIS A 143 -17.00 8.92 6.07
C HIS A 143 -18.23 8.20 5.47
N GLY A 144 -18.12 6.88 5.26
CA GLY A 144 -19.21 6.06 4.73
C GLY A 144 -20.41 6.01 5.68
N ILE A 145 -21.61 6.28 5.18
CA ILE A 145 -22.85 6.23 5.96
C ILE A 145 -23.50 4.85 5.79
N LEU A 146 -23.78 4.15 6.89
CA LEU A 146 -24.45 2.86 6.83
C LEU A 146 -25.87 3.03 6.26
N GLN A 147 -26.08 2.54 5.04
CA GLN A 147 -27.34 2.63 4.32
C GLN A 147 -27.93 1.23 4.14
N ARG A 148 -29.23 1.09 4.39
CA ARG A 148 -29.97 -0.15 4.10
C ARG A 148 -30.23 -0.24 2.59
N VAL A 149 -29.86 -1.35 1.97
CA VAL A 149 -30.13 -1.61 0.56
C VAL A 149 -31.57 -2.10 0.41
N SER A 150 -32.34 -1.49 -0.50
CA SER A 150 -33.76 -1.80 -0.74
C SER A 150 -33.97 -2.70 -1.95
N ASP A 151 -33.20 -3.78 -2.05
CA ASP A 151 -33.20 -4.74 -3.16
C ASP A 151 -33.84 -6.09 -2.84
N GLY A 152 -34.44 -6.21 -1.65
CA GLY A 152 -35.10 -7.43 -1.18
C GLY A 152 -34.20 -8.36 -0.36
N ARG A 153 -32.90 -8.06 -0.18
CA ARG A 153 -32.05 -8.79 0.77
C ARG A 153 -32.53 -8.54 2.22
N PRO A 154 -32.62 -9.58 3.09
CA PRO A 154 -32.96 -9.38 4.50
C PRO A 154 -31.90 -8.50 5.17
N ALA A 155 -32.32 -7.40 5.78
CA ALA A 155 -31.43 -6.55 6.56
C ALA A 155 -31.39 -7.06 8.01
N GLY A 156 -30.18 -7.34 8.52
CA GLY A 156 -29.95 -7.63 9.93
C GLY A 156 -30.12 -6.39 10.83
N ARG A 157 -29.60 -6.43 12.07
CA ARG A 157 -29.50 -5.21 12.88
C ARG A 157 -28.36 -4.33 12.35
N GLY A 158 -28.66 -3.09 11.98
CA GLY A 158 -27.64 -2.07 11.71
C GLY A 158 -27.25 -1.32 12.99
N GLY A 159 -25.96 -0.99 13.13
CA GLY A 159 -25.43 -0.21 14.26
C GLY A 159 -23.91 -0.15 14.28
N ALA A 160 -23.34 0.97 14.74
CA ALA A 160 -21.89 1.12 14.88
C ALA A 160 -21.32 0.09 15.88
N GLY A 161 -20.17 -0.52 15.56
CA GLY A 161 -19.49 -1.51 16.40
C GLY A 161 -20.10 -2.92 16.35
N LEU A 162 -21.02 -3.18 15.42
CA LEU A 162 -21.55 -4.53 15.13
C LEU A 162 -20.79 -5.23 14.01
N HIS A 163 -19.82 -4.56 13.38
CA HIS A 163 -19.14 -4.98 12.17
C HIS A 163 -17.63 -4.93 12.40
N ASP A 164 -16.94 -5.84 11.73
CA ASP A 164 -15.49 -5.98 11.76
C ASP A 164 -15.02 -6.21 10.32
N ASN A 165 -13.74 -5.95 10.08
CA ASN A 165 -13.08 -6.08 8.78
C ASN A 165 -13.54 -5.10 7.69
N GLY A 166 -14.14 -3.95 8.02
CA GLY A 166 -14.48 -2.89 7.05
C GLY A 166 -15.73 -3.16 6.19
N VAL A 167 -16.40 -4.31 6.36
CA VAL A 167 -17.56 -4.72 5.54
C VAL A 167 -18.88 -4.36 6.23
N ALA A 168 -19.84 -3.84 5.47
CA ALA A 168 -21.18 -3.59 5.98
C ALA A 168 -21.94 -4.91 6.20
N ALA A 169 -22.89 -4.94 7.15
CA ALA A 169 -23.71 -6.15 7.35
C ALA A 169 -24.53 -6.52 6.10
N PRO A 170 -24.91 -7.80 5.95
CA PRO A 170 -25.82 -8.22 4.89
C PRO A 170 -27.09 -7.36 4.83
N GLY A 171 -27.42 -6.86 3.62
CA GLY A 171 -28.54 -5.94 3.38
C GLY A 171 -28.22 -4.46 3.68
N TYR A 172 -26.96 -4.14 4.01
CA TYR A 172 -26.45 -2.78 4.17
C TYR A 172 -25.23 -2.54 3.28
N ARG A 173 -24.92 -1.27 3.05
CA ARG A 173 -23.70 -0.79 2.40
C ARG A 173 -23.15 0.45 3.11
N TRP A 174 -21.87 0.74 2.91
CA TRP A 174 -21.27 2.03 3.27
C TRP A 174 -21.52 3.01 2.12
N ALA A 175 -22.58 3.80 2.23
CA ALA A 175 -22.98 4.76 1.21
C ALA A 175 -22.09 6.00 1.22
N TYR A 176 -21.91 6.57 0.03
CA TYR A 176 -21.18 7.81 -0.21
C TYR A 176 -22.00 8.76 -1.11
N GLY A 177 -21.41 9.87 -1.56
CA GLY A 177 -22.15 10.92 -2.28
C GLY A 177 -22.93 10.39 -3.49
N GLY A 178 -24.22 10.76 -3.57
CA GLY A 178 -25.15 10.32 -4.63
C GLY A 178 -26.07 9.17 -4.23
N ASP A 179 -25.67 8.37 -3.23
CA ASP A 179 -26.47 7.23 -2.78
C ASP A 179 -27.76 7.62 -2.05
N PHE A 180 -27.92 8.88 -1.65
CA PHE A 180 -29.16 9.40 -1.05
C PHE A 180 -29.99 10.24 -2.04
N GLY A 181 -29.65 10.20 -3.33
CA GLY A 181 -30.37 10.89 -4.39
C GLY A 181 -30.02 12.36 -4.53
N GLU A 182 -28.89 12.81 -3.99
CA GLU A 182 -28.37 14.15 -4.22
C GLU A 182 -28.08 14.35 -5.72
N PRO A 183 -28.56 15.43 -6.35
CA PRO A 183 -28.29 15.69 -7.77
C PRO A 183 -26.86 16.22 -8.03
N LEU A 184 -26.20 16.73 -7.00
CA LEU A 184 -24.82 17.22 -7.03
C LEU A 184 -24.07 16.57 -5.88
N HIS A 185 -23.00 15.85 -6.19
CA HIS A 185 -22.18 15.13 -5.22
C HIS A 185 -20.78 14.88 -5.80
N ASP A 186 -19.82 14.63 -4.90
CA ASP A 186 -18.43 14.29 -5.25
C ASP A 186 -18.13 12.78 -5.09
N GLY A 187 -19.19 11.97 -5.00
CA GLY A 187 -19.08 10.50 -5.06
C GLY A 187 -18.30 9.94 -3.86
N ALA A 188 -17.31 9.08 -4.16
CA ALA A 188 -16.49 8.39 -3.17
C ALA A 188 -15.36 9.25 -2.58
N PHE A 189 -15.26 10.55 -2.91
CA PHE A 189 -14.19 11.42 -2.40
C PHE A 189 -14.19 11.58 -0.87
N ILE A 190 -15.27 11.19 -0.19
CA ILE A 190 -15.37 11.11 1.28
C ILE A 190 -14.72 9.86 1.90
N ALA A 191 -14.21 8.95 1.06
CA ALA A 191 -13.64 7.65 1.43
C ALA A 191 -12.09 7.70 1.41
N ASP A 192 -11.56 8.69 2.12
CA ASP A 192 -10.19 9.17 2.15
C ASP A 192 -9.47 8.95 3.49
N GLY A 193 -9.96 8.03 4.33
CA GLY A 193 -9.36 7.72 5.62
C GLY A 193 -8.32 6.59 5.59
N VAL A 194 -7.42 6.55 6.56
CA VAL A 194 -6.56 5.38 6.84
C VAL A 194 -7.26 4.25 7.60
N VAL A 195 -8.51 4.49 8.06
CA VAL A 195 -9.41 3.46 8.60
C VAL A 195 -10.77 3.47 7.91
N PHE A 196 -11.40 2.31 7.82
CA PHE A 196 -12.76 2.13 7.30
C PHE A 196 -13.84 2.78 8.20
N PRO A 197 -15.11 2.88 7.76
CA PRO A 197 -16.20 3.47 8.55
C PRO A 197 -16.44 2.81 9.91
N ASP A 198 -16.07 1.55 10.11
CA ASP A 198 -16.13 0.83 11.40
C ASP A 198 -14.85 0.96 12.25
N ARG A 199 -13.86 1.73 11.78
CA ARG A 199 -12.49 1.90 12.30
C ARG A 199 -11.57 0.69 12.14
N THR A 200 -11.93 -0.30 11.33
CA THR A 200 -10.96 -1.32 10.91
C THR A 200 -9.79 -0.62 10.19
N PRO A 201 -8.53 -0.88 10.58
CA PRO A 201 -7.37 -0.29 9.90
C PRO A 201 -7.27 -0.72 8.44
N LYS A 202 -7.00 0.23 7.54
CA LYS A 202 -6.59 -0.11 6.17
C LYS A 202 -5.12 -0.54 6.16
N PRO A 203 -4.65 -1.23 5.10
CA PRO A 203 -3.26 -1.69 5.01
C PRO A 203 -2.20 -0.60 5.24
N ALA A 204 -2.48 0.65 4.85
CA ALA A 204 -1.60 1.81 5.06
C ALA A 204 -1.24 2.04 6.55
N MET A 205 -2.09 1.65 7.50
CA MET A 205 -1.81 1.78 8.93
C MET A 205 -0.64 0.90 9.38
N TYR A 206 -0.41 -0.23 8.70
CA TYR A 206 0.74 -1.08 9.01
C TYR A 206 2.05 -0.52 8.44
N GLU A 207 2.01 0.23 7.33
CA GLU A 207 3.15 1.02 6.85
C GLU A 207 3.51 2.11 7.86
N HIS A 208 2.51 2.88 8.29
CA HIS A 208 2.70 3.95 9.28
C HIS A 208 3.18 3.42 10.63
N ARG A 209 2.74 2.23 11.06
CA ARG A 209 3.21 1.59 12.29
C ARG A 209 4.74 1.44 12.31
N GLU A 210 5.34 1.00 11.21
CA GLU A 210 6.79 0.82 11.14
C GLU A 210 7.54 2.16 10.99
N ILE A 211 6.95 3.15 10.33
CA ILE A 211 7.48 4.52 10.31
C ILE A 211 7.54 5.09 11.73
N ALA A 212 6.46 4.92 12.50
CA ALA A 212 6.35 5.38 13.88
C ALA A 212 7.01 4.44 14.90
N ALA A 213 7.78 3.43 14.45
CA ALA A 213 8.36 2.42 15.32
C ALA A 213 9.24 3.07 16.42
N PRO A 214 9.05 2.72 17.71
CA PRO A 214 9.87 3.26 18.80
C PRO A 214 11.29 2.68 18.82
N VAL A 215 11.48 1.51 18.22
CA VAL A 215 12.76 0.80 18.10
C VAL A 215 12.99 0.44 16.65
N ARG A 216 14.18 0.72 16.13
CA ARG A 216 14.59 0.38 14.76
C ARG A 216 15.87 -0.47 14.76
N ILE A 217 16.04 -1.28 13.72
CA ILE A 217 17.31 -1.92 13.39
C ILE A 217 18.05 -0.97 12.44
N GLU A 218 19.08 -0.29 12.95
CA GLU A 218 19.85 0.71 12.20
C GLU A 218 20.78 0.07 11.17
N CYS A 219 21.43 -1.03 11.56
CA CYS A 219 22.23 -1.84 10.64
C CYS A 219 22.57 -3.22 11.22
N TYR A 220 22.99 -4.12 10.33
CA TYR A 220 23.66 -5.37 10.67
C TYR A 220 25.12 -5.30 10.22
N ARG A 221 26.05 -5.42 11.18
CA ARG A 221 27.51 -5.33 10.96
C ARG A 221 28.21 -6.52 11.63
N HIS A 222 29.54 -6.60 11.52
CA HIS A 222 30.31 -7.70 12.11
C HIS A 222 30.10 -7.84 13.63
N GLU A 223 29.75 -6.76 14.32
CA GLU A 223 29.55 -6.70 15.78
C GLU A 223 28.17 -7.22 16.21
N GLY A 224 27.25 -7.45 15.27
CA GLY A 224 25.87 -7.85 15.54
C GLY A 224 24.85 -6.88 14.94
N ILE A 225 23.73 -6.74 15.63
CA ILE A 225 22.59 -5.89 15.25
C ILE A 225 22.68 -4.57 16.02
N VAL A 226 22.59 -3.43 15.33
CA VAL A 226 22.52 -2.12 15.99
C VAL A 226 21.06 -1.73 16.14
N LEU A 227 20.61 -1.56 17.39
CA LEU A 227 19.28 -1.07 17.73
C LEU A 227 19.34 0.41 18.08
N GLY A 228 18.34 1.17 17.63
CA GLY A 228 18.16 2.59 17.96
C GLY A 228 16.86 2.86 18.70
N ASN A 229 16.88 3.81 19.65
CA ASN A 229 15.68 4.37 20.27
C ASN A 229 15.20 5.58 19.46
N HIS A 230 14.10 5.41 18.73
CA HIS A 230 13.54 6.42 17.82
C HIS A 230 12.48 7.32 18.50
N GLN A 231 12.42 7.33 19.84
CA GLN A 231 11.51 8.19 20.61
C GLN A 231 12.18 9.50 21.01
N HIS A 232 11.37 10.48 21.46
CA HIS A 232 11.84 11.81 21.86
C HIS A 232 11.99 12.01 23.38
N PHE A 233 11.22 11.28 24.20
CA PHE A 233 11.11 11.58 25.65
C PHE A 233 11.19 10.36 26.58
N ARG A 234 11.27 9.13 26.06
CA ARG A 234 11.23 7.90 26.86
C ARG A 234 12.30 6.91 26.39
N GLY A 235 12.78 6.10 27.33
CA GLY A 235 13.61 4.94 27.03
C GLY A 235 12.81 3.76 26.47
N LEU A 236 13.42 2.57 26.47
CA LEU A 236 12.84 1.32 25.96
C LEU A 236 12.34 0.37 27.07
N ASP A 237 12.38 0.79 28.33
CA ASP A 237 12.03 0.00 29.52
C ASP A 237 10.57 -0.49 29.56
N TRP A 238 9.70 0.17 28.81
CA TRP A 238 8.28 -0.14 28.69
C TRP A 238 7.96 -1.16 27.60
N LEU A 239 8.98 -1.63 26.88
CA LEU A 239 8.87 -2.53 25.75
C LEU A 239 9.46 -3.91 26.08
N ALA A 240 8.91 -4.93 25.45
CA ALA A 240 9.41 -6.29 25.44
C ALA A 240 9.67 -6.74 24.00
N GLY A 241 10.71 -7.55 23.79
CA GLY A 241 11.09 -8.01 22.46
C GLY A 241 11.22 -9.53 22.33
N GLU A 242 11.00 -10.03 21.12
CA GLU A 242 11.26 -11.41 20.71
C GLU A 242 11.95 -11.40 19.34
N TRP A 243 13.08 -12.09 19.23
CA TRP A 243 13.76 -12.34 17.96
C TRP A 243 13.12 -13.51 17.24
N ARG A 244 12.93 -13.37 15.92
CA ARG A 244 12.51 -14.45 15.02
C ARG A 244 13.46 -14.54 13.85
N LEU A 245 13.99 -15.74 13.58
CA LEU A 245 14.74 -16.04 12.36
C LEU A 245 13.86 -16.89 11.45
N GLU A 246 13.54 -16.37 10.28
CA GLU A 246 12.72 -17.03 9.27
C GLU A 246 13.58 -17.44 8.08
N LEU A 247 13.55 -18.74 7.75
CA LEU A 247 14.26 -19.33 6.62
C LEU A 247 13.27 -19.70 5.50
N ALA A 248 13.67 -19.55 4.24
CA ALA A 248 12.82 -19.83 3.09
C ALA A 248 12.33 -21.28 3.00
N ASP A 249 12.97 -22.25 3.68
CA ASP A 249 12.51 -23.64 3.71
C ASP A 249 11.28 -23.90 4.60
N GLY A 250 10.89 -22.94 5.44
CA GLY A 250 9.81 -23.10 6.43
C GLY A 250 10.29 -23.14 7.88
N THR A 251 11.60 -23.14 8.11
CA THR A 251 12.15 -23.14 9.46
C THR A 251 12.01 -21.77 10.10
N THR A 252 11.43 -21.73 11.30
CA THR A 252 11.35 -20.53 12.15
C THR A 252 11.99 -20.81 13.51
N LEU A 253 12.95 -19.97 13.91
CA LEU A 253 13.56 -20.00 15.25
C LEU A 253 13.16 -18.74 16.03
N THR A 254 12.92 -18.89 17.33
CA THR A 254 12.54 -17.77 18.21
C THR A 254 13.45 -17.69 19.43
N ALA A 255 13.75 -16.48 19.89
CA ALA A 255 14.51 -16.23 21.12
C ALA A 255 14.01 -14.96 21.83
N PRO A 256 14.07 -14.88 23.17
CA PRO A 256 13.80 -13.63 23.88
C PRO A 256 14.77 -12.52 23.42
N ALA A 257 14.27 -11.29 23.29
CA ALA A 257 15.14 -10.13 23.05
C ALA A 257 15.23 -9.26 24.31
N ALA A 258 16.44 -9.15 24.86
CA ALA A 258 16.74 -8.17 25.89
C ALA A 258 17.01 -6.82 25.21
N LEU A 259 16.06 -5.88 25.32
CA LEU A 259 16.23 -4.54 24.77
C LEU A 259 17.26 -3.76 25.61
N PRO A 260 18.25 -3.09 24.98
CA PRO A 260 19.23 -2.29 25.70
C PRO A 260 18.58 -1.06 26.35
N SER A 261 19.13 -0.61 27.46
CA SER A 261 18.74 0.68 28.06
C SER A 261 19.29 1.82 27.20
N LEU A 262 18.43 2.44 26.40
CA LEU A 262 18.75 3.54 25.51
C LEU A 262 17.93 4.78 25.85
N CYS A 263 18.58 5.92 26.02
CA CYS A 263 17.92 7.22 26.05
C CYS A 263 17.37 7.56 24.64
N PRO A 264 16.44 8.52 24.52
CA PRO A 264 16.01 9.06 23.22
C PRO A 264 17.17 9.36 22.27
N GLY A 265 17.14 8.80 21.05
CA GLY A 265 18.16 8.98 20.02
C GLY A 265 19.45 8.17 20.19
N GLU A 266 19.61 7.39 21.26
CA GLU A 266 20.78 6.54 21.44
C GLU A 266 20.68 5.23 20.64
N THR A 267 21.85 4.63 20.36
CA THR A 267 21.97 3.33 19.72
C THR A 267 22.87 2.39 20.53
N ALA A 268 22.66 1.07 20.39
CA ALA A 268 23.55 0.06 20.94
C ALA A 268 23.64 -1.18 20.04
N ALA A 269 24.83 -1.77 19.98
CA ALA A 269 25.03 -3.08 19.36
C ALA A 269 24.58 -4.20 20.31
N VAL A 270 23.81 -5.14 19.79
CA VAL A 270 23.42 -6.38 20.46
C VAL A 270 23.90 -7.58 19.65
N PRO A 271 24.33 -8.67 20.31
CA PRO A 271 24.80 -9.86 19.61
C PRO A 271 23.67 -10.49 18.79
N LEU A 272 24.05 -11.20 17.74
CA LEU A 272 23.09 -11.99 16.97
C LEU A 272 22.48 -13.08 17.88
N PRO A 273 21.15 -13.21 17.95
CA PRO A 273 20.48 -14.11 18.91
C PRO A 273 20.58 -15.59 18.53
N PHE A 274 21.00 -15.89 17.29
CA PHE A 274 21.10 -17.24 16.77
C PHE A 274 22.44 -17.44 16.04
N GLU A 275 22.92 -18.68 16.01
CA GLU A 275 23.79 -19.11 14.93
C GLU A 275 22.92 -19.32 13.68
N VAL A 276 23.21 -18.61 12.59
CA VAL A 276 22.39 -18.69 11.36
C VAL A 276 22.70 -20.03 10.67
N PRO A 277 21.71 -20.93 10.51
CA PRO A 277 21.93 -22.20 9.81
C PRO A 277 22.45 -21.95 8.39
N ARG A 278 23.40 -22.77 7.92
CA ARG A 278 23.98 -22.62 6.56
C ARG A 278 22.99 -22.98 5.46
N ASP A 279 22.10 -23.91 5.75
CA ASP A 279 21.03 -24.37 4.86
C ASP A 279 19.73 -23.56 5.12
N GLY A 280 18.67 -23.86 4.36
CA GLY A 280 17.35 -23.26 4.53
C GLY A 280 17.02 -22.05 3.64
N GLY A 281 17.92 -21.69 2.71
CA GLY A 281 17.63 -20.66 1.69
C GLY A 281 17.69 -19.23 2.23
N GLU A 282 16.88 -18.31 1.73
CA GLU A 282 16.84 -16.91 2.20
C GLU A 282 16.64 -16.84 3.73
N ALA A 283 17.26 -15.89 4.42
CA ALA A 283 17.17 -15.76 5.88
C ALA A 283 16.90 -14.33 6.32
N TRP A 284 15.87 -14.15 7.15
CA TRP A 284 15.43 -12.87 7.70
C TRP A 284 15.38 -12.89 9.22
N LEU A 285 15.92 -11.85 9.85
CA LEU A 285 15.84 -11.64 11.30
C LEU A 285 14.86 -10.51 11.59
N THR A 286 13.82 -10.83 12.36
CA THR A 286 12.76 -9.91 12.79
C THR A 286 12.86 -9.69 14.29
N LEU A 287 12.79 -8.44 14.74
CA LEU A 287 12.56 -8.11 16.14
C LEU A 287 11.09 -7.76 16.33
N ARG A 288 10.31 -8.66 16.95
CA ARG A 288 8.93 -8.34 17.32
C ARG A 288 8.93 -7.56 18.63
N VAL A 289 8.42 -6.32 18.61
CA VAL A 289 8.38 -5.45 19.78
C VAL A 289 6.93 -5.27 20.25
N THR A 290 6.73 -5.44 21.56
CA THR A 290 5.42 -5.32 22.21
C THR A 290 5.48 -4.46 23.46
N VAL A 291 4.35 -3.97 23.93
CA VAL A 291 4.27 -3.28 25.22
C VAL A 291 4.45 -4.29 26.38
N ALA A 292 5.38 -4.00 27.29
CA ALA A 292 5.77 -4.92 28.37
C ALA A 292 4.73 -5.02 29.50
N GLU A 293 3.91 -3.97 29.64
CA GLU A 293 2.87 -3.81 30.64
C GLU A 293 1.68 -3.04 30.05
N ASP A 294 0.52 -3.14 30.69
CA ASP A 294 -0.69 -2.43 30.27
C ASP A 294 -0.41 -0.92 30.19
N GLN A 295 -0.69 -0.33 29.04
CA GLN A 295 -0.68 1.10 28.81
C GLN A 295 -2.12 1.63 28.80
N PRO A 296 -2.35 2.93 29.07
CA PRO A 296 -3.70 3.52 29.01
C PRO A 296 -4.42 3.36 27.66
N TRP A 297 -3.67 3.08 26.59
CA TRP A 297 -4.15 2.96 25.21
C TRP A 297 -4.02 1.54 24.63
N ALA A 298 -3.34 0.62 25.31
CA ALA A 298 -3.14 -0.75 24.83
C ALA A 298 -2.85 -1.74 25.96
N PRO A 299 -3.39 -2.97 25.91
CA PRO A 299 -3.02 -4.02 26.85
C PRO A 299 -1.58 -4.52 26.64
N ARG A 300 -1.01 -5.14 27.68
CA ARG A 300 0.26 -5.87 27.61
C ARG A 300 0.29 -6.82 26.41
N GLY A 301 1.40 -6.83 25.68
CA GLY A 301 1.60 -7.72 24.53
C GLY A 301 1.11 -7.16 23.19
N THR A 302 0.46 -5.99 23.17
CA THR A 302 0.18 -5.27 21.93
C THR A 302 1.47 -4.98 21.17
N GLU A 303 1.50 -5.37 19.90
CA GLU A 303 2.62 -5.16 18.98
C GLU A 303 2.70 -3.68 18.57
N VAL A 304 3.90 -3.11 18.62
CA VAL A 304 4.14 -1.71 18.26
C VAL A 304 5.03 -1.55 17.03
N CYS A 305 5.91 -2.50 16.75
CA CYS A 305 6.69 -2.58 15.51
C CYS A 305 7.32 -3.96 15.31
N VAL A 306 7.78 -4.26 14.09
CA VAL A 306 8.45 -5.50 13.70
C VAL A 306 9.67 -5.26 12.79
N PRO A 307 10.64 -4.42 13.18
CA PRO A 307 11.79 -4.12 12.32
C PRO A 307 12.54 -5.39 11.92
N GLN A 308 12.98 -5.42 10.67
CA GLN A 308 13.53 -6.61 10.04
C GLN A 308 14.83 -6.32 9.28
N VAL A 309 15.74 -7.28 9.26
CA VAL A 309 16.95 -7.23 8.43
C VAL A 309 17.18 -8.57 7.73
N ARG A 310 17.60 -8.51 6.46
CA ARG A 310 17.98 -9.69 5.68
C ARG A 310 19.40 -10.13 6.05
N LEU A 311 19.55 -11.39 6.47
CA LEU A 311 20.85 -11.99 6.80
C LEU A 311 21.46 -12.75 5.61
N ARG A 312 20.61 -13.37 4.78
CA ARG A 312 21.03 -14.10 3.57
C ARG A 312 19.99 -13.92 2.46
N GLY A 313 20.45 -13.67 1.23
CA GLY A 313 19.61 -13.50 0.06
C GLY A 313 19.00 -14.81 -0.49
N PRO A 314 18.03 -14.71 -1.41
CA PRO A 314 17.40 -15.88 -2.03
C PRO A 314 18.39 -16.68 -2.88
N ALA A 315 18.18 -18.00 -2.94
CA ALA A 315 18.87 -18.87 -3.88
C ALA A 315 18.08 -18.95 -5.20
N PRO A 316 18.75 -19.11 -6.36
CA PRO A 316 18.05 -19.33 -7.63
C PRO A 316 17.15 -20.55 -7.57
N VAL A 317 15.95 -20.45 -8.15
CA VAL A 317 15.06 -21.61 -8.33
C VAL A 317 15.75 -22.62 -9.25
N GLN A 318 15.86 -23.87 -8.78
CA GLN A 318 16.37 -24.98 -9.56
C GLN A 318 15.22 -25.88 -9.99
N ASP A 319 14.96 -25.91 -11.30
CA ASP A 319 14.00 -26.81 -11.90
C ASP A 319 14.73 -27.91 -12.67
N THR A 320 14.32 -29.17 -12.50
CA THR A 320 14.82 -30.31 -13.28
C THR A 320 13.89 -30.56 -14.46
N PRO A 321 14.31 -30.32 -15.72
CA PRO A 321 13.51 -30.62 -16.89
C PRO A 321 13.24 -32.14 -17.00
N VAL A 322 12.07 -32.51 -17.48
CA VAL A 322 11.68 -33.92 -17.67
C VAL A 322 11.10 -34.14 -19.07
N GLU A 323 11.23 -35.37 -19.57
CA GLU A 323 10.57 -35.79 -20.81
C GLU A 323 9.08 -36.08 -20.55
N ARG A 324 8.29 -35.01 -20.45
CA ARG A 324 6.82 -35.06 -20.43
C ARG A 324 6.25 -34.09 -21.46
N ARG A 325 5.01 -34.34 -21.89
CA ARG A 325 4.34 -33.46 -22.85
C ARG A 325 3.47 -32.43 -22.14
N VAL A 326 3.82 -31.15 -22.28
CA VAL A 326 2.91 -30.04 -21.96
C VAL A 326 1.79 -30.00 -23.01
N ARG A 327 0.56 -29.72 -22.60
CA ARG A 327 -0.61 -29.68 -23.50
C ARG A 327 -1.03 -28.24 -23.76
N LEU A 328 -1.27 -27.92 -25.02
CA LEU A 328 -1.88 -26.66 -25.45
C LEU A 328 -3.23 -26.94 -26.12
N ASP A 329 -4.15 -25.98 -26.07
CA ASP A 329 -5.38 -26.01 -26.84
C ASP A 329 -5.18 -25.49 -28.29
N GLY A 330 -6.29 -25.34 -29.04
CA GLY A 330 -6.25 -24.86 -30.42
C GLY A 330 -5.79 -23.40 -30.58
N GLU A 331 -5.83 -22.61 -29.51
CA GLU A 331 -5.41 -21.20 -29.46
C GLU A 331 -4.00 -21.05 -28.86
N GLY A 332 -3.29 -22.16 -28.66
CA GLY A 332 -1.95 -22.17 -28.07
C GLY A 332 -1.93 -21.80 -26.60
N LEU A 333 -3.00 -22.02 -25.85
CA LEU A 333 -3.08 -21.79 -24.40
C LEU A 333 -2.78 -23.06 -23.62
N LEU A 334 -2.12 -22.93 -22.46
CA LEU A 334 -1.82 -24.06 -21.57
C LEU A 334 -3.09 -24.75 -21.08
N VAL A 335 -3.17 -26.06 -21.27
CA VAL A 335 -4.22 -26.91 -20.71
C VAL A 335 -3.69 -27.60 -19.46
N HIS A 336 -4.21 -27.24 -18.30
CA HIS A 336 -3.81 -27.79 -17.01
C HIS A 336 -5.05 -28.19 -16.18
N PRO A 337 -5.08 -29.37 -15.53
CA PRO A 337 -6.28 -29.88 -14.85
C PRO A 337 -6.74 -29.04 -13.64
N LEU A 338 -5.84 -28.23 -13.05
CA LEU A 338 -6.17 -27.33 -11.94
C LEU A 338 -6.51 -25.90 -12.37
N LEU A 339 -6.53 -25.62 -13.68
CA LEU A 339 -6.81 -24.28 -14.21
C LEU A 339 -8.10 -24.28 -15.03
N THR A 340 -8.96 -23.29 -14.79
CA THR A 340 -10.17 -23.01 -15.59
C THR A 340 -9.91 -21.96 -16.67
N ALA A 341 -8.93 -21.09 -16.47
CA ALA A 341 -8.40 -20.18 -17.47
C ALA A 341 -6.87 -20.30 -17.51
N ALA A 342 -6.33 -20.40 -18.72
CA ALA A 342 -4.90 -20.56 -18.94
C ALA A 342 -4.13 -19.25 -18.62
N PRO A 343 -2.82 -19.34 -18.33
CA PRO A 343 -2.00 -18.17 -18.07
C PRO A 343 -1.84 -17.29 -19.32
N THR A 344 -2.28 -16.04 -19.21
CA THR A 344 -2.20 -15.02 -20.27
C THR A 344 -1.62 -13.71 -19.74
N LEU A 345 -1.07 -12.89 -20.64
CA LEU A 345 -0.57 -11.56 -20.30
C LEU A 345 -1.69 -10.68 -19.74
N SER A 346 -1.42 -9.99 -18.64
CA SER A 346 -2.26 -8.95 -18.07
C SER A 346 -1.50 -7.63 -18.00
N LEU A 347 -2.09 -6.57 -18.57
CA LEU A 347 -1.59 -5.19 -18.47
C LEU A 347 -2.53 -4.28 -17.68
N TRP A 348 -3.71 -4.79 -17.32
CA TRP A 348 -4.77 -4.07 -16.64
C TRP A 348 -4.84 -4.45 -15.16
N ARG A 349 -5.20 -3.49 -14.32
CA ARG A 349 -5.65 -3.69 -12.94
C ARG A 349 -6.96 -2.92 -12.75
N ALA A 350 -7.80 -3.34 -11.80
CA ALA A 350 -8.98 -2.55 -11.45
C ALA A 350 -8.53 -1.18 -10.90
N PRO A 351 -8.85 -0.05 -11.54
CA PRO A 351 -8.25 1.22 -11.19
C PRO A 351 -8.48 1.62 -9.74
N THR A 352 -7.41 2.02 -9.04
CA THR A 352 -7.53 2.64 -7.73
C THR A 352 -8.13 4.04 -7.83
N ASP A 353 -8.50 4.65 -6.70
CA ASP A 353 -8.96 6.05 -6.69
C ASP A 353 -7.87 6.99 -7.25
N ASN A 354 -6.60 6.72 -6.95
CA ASN A 354 -5.45 7.43 -7.53
C ASN A 354 -5.36 7.25 -9.06
N ASP A 355 -5.61 6.04 -9.56
CA ASP A 355 -5.56 5.76 -11.00
C ASP A 355 -6.64 6.50 -11.78
N GLU A 356 -7.86 6.57 -11.22
CA GLU A 356 -8.99 7.27 -11.83
C GLU A 356 -8.79 8.78 -11.81
N LEU A 357 -8.58 9.35 -10.62
CA LEU A 357 -8.54 10.80 -10.42
C LEU A 357 -7.23 11.42 -10.92
N GLY A 358 -6.12 10.67 -10.87
CA GLY A 358 -4.84 11.05 -11.48
C GLY A 358 -4.80 10.88 -13.00
N GLY A 359 -5.85 10.32 -13.61
CA GLY A 359 -6.01 10.20 -15.06
C GLY A 359 -5.23 9.06 -15.73
N MET A 360 -4.58 8.18 -14.97
CA MET A 360 -3.92 6.97 -15.47
C MET A 360 -4.93 6.02 -16.12
N ALA A 361 -6.03 5.74 -15.42
CA ALA A 361 -7.06 4.81 -15.87
C ALA A 361 -7.69 5.26 -17.21
N GLY A 362 -7.90 6.57 -17.38
CA GLY A 362 -8.35 7.14 -18.64
C GLY A 362 -7.38 6.86 -19.80
N ARG A 363 -6.07 6.99 -19.57
CA ARG A 363 -5.04 6.67 -20.58
C ARG A 363 -5.04 5.18 -20.91
N TRP A 364 -5.04 4.31 -19.91
CA TRP A 364 -5.03 2.85 -20.09
C TRP A 364 -6.25 2.36 -20.89
N ARG A 365 -7.45 2.88 -20.61
CA ARG A 365 -8.66 2.60 -21.40
C ARG A 365 -8.54 3.11 -22.83
N SER A 366 -7.98 4.30 -23.03
CA SER A 366 -7.78 4.85 -24.38
C SER A 366 -6.85 3.98 -25.24
N TRP A 367 -5.91 3.27 -24.60
CA TRP A 367 -5.03 2.30 -25.23
C TRP A 367 -5.67 0.90 -25.40
N GLY A 368 -6.84 0.67 -24.79
CA GLY A 368 -7.55 -0.61 -24.81
C GLY A 368 -6.91 -1.70 -23.94
N LEU A 369 -6.20 -1.32 -22.87
CA LEU A 369 -5.52 -2.28 -22.00
C LEU A 369 -6.50 -3.16 -21.20
N ASP A 370 -7.72 -2.67 -20.96
CA ASP A 370 -8.83 -3.37 -20.30
C ASP A 370 -9.55 -4.38 -21.22
N ALA A 371 -9.22 -4.40 -22.52
CA ALA A 371 -9.91 -5.25 -23.51
C ALA A 371 -8.95 -5.79 -24.59
N LEU A 372 -7.72 -6.15 -24.21
CA LEU A 372 -6.72 -6.66 -25.14
C LEU A 372 -7.20 -7.93 -25.87
N VAL A 373 -7.06 -7.94 -27.19
CA VAL A 373 -7.40 -9.09 -28.02
C VAL A 373 -6.16 -9.93 -28.28
N ARG A 374 -6.11 -11.13 -27.69
CA ARG A 374 -5.02 -12.10 -27.91
C ARG A 374 -5.19 -12.84 -29.24
N LYS A 375 -4.09 -13.02 -29.97
CA LYS A 375 -3.99 -13.90 -31.13
C LYS A 375 -2.68 -14.69 -31.08
N ALA A 376 -2.75 -16.03 -31.11
CA ALA A 376 -1.54 -16.84 -31.29
C ALA A 376 -0.99 -16.69 -32.72
N VAL A 377 0.30 -16.40 -32.83
CA VAL A 377 1.01 -16.17 -34.10
C VAL A 377 1.80 -17.42 -34.48
N ALA A 378 2.47 -18.06 -33.52
CA ALA A 378 3.21 -19.30 -33.76
C ALA A 378 3.24 -20.18 -32.52
N VAL A 379 3.21 -21.50 -32.75
CA VAL A 379 3.49 -22.51 -31.73
C VAL A 379 4.57 -23.43 -32.29
N ARG A 380 5.69 -23.55 -31.57
CA ARG A 380 6.84 -24.37 -31.97
C ARG A 380 7.21 -25.33 -30.85
N GLU A 381 7.56 -26.55 -31.22
CA GLU A 381 8.09 -27.55 -30.29
C GLU A 381 9.55 -27.82 -30.65
N ASP A 382 10.45 -27.62 -29.70
CA ASP A 382 11.88 -27.91 -29.85
C ASP A 382 12.45 -28.53 -28.56
N ALA A 383 13.16 -29.65 -28.70
CA ALA A 383 13.77 -30.38 -27.58
C ALA A 383 12.84 -30.58 -26.35
N GLY A 384 11.55 -30.87 -26.59
CA GLY A 384 10.55 -31.08 -25.54
C GLY A 384 10.00 -29.82 -24.88
N ARG A 385 10.39 -28.62 -25.35
CA ARG A 385 9.88 -27.32 -24.91
C ARG A 385 8.89 -26.78 -25.94
N LEU A 386 7.81 -26.17 -25.47
CA LEU A 386 6.84 -25.49 -26.32
C LEU A 386 7.07 -23.98 -26.25
N THR A 387 7.26 -23.34 -27.40
CA THR A 387 7.31 -21.88 -27.51
C THR A 387 6.02 -21.40 -28.19
N VAL A 388 5.29 -20.52 -27.52
CA VAL A 388 4.11 -19.84 -28.04
C VAL A 388 4.45 -18.36 -28.23
N GLU A 389 4.30 -17.87 -29.45
CA GLU A 389 4.36 -16.44 -29.79
C GLU A 389 2.92 -15.95 -30.01
N ALA A 390 2.52 -14.93 -29.28
CA ALA A 390 1.20 -14.32 -29.36
C ALA A 390 1.30 -12.78 -29.47
N GLU A 391 0.28 -12.18 -30.06
CA GLU A 391 0.09 -10.74 -30.11
C GLU A 391 -1.15 -10.37 -29.30
N TYR A 392 -1.04 -9.31 -28.50
CA TYR A 392 -2.15 -8.70 -27.76
C TYR A 392 -2.41 -7.33 -28.35
N ALA A 393 -3.49 -7.19 -29.11
CA ALA A 393 -3.87 -5.95 -29.75
C ALA A 393 -4.75 -5.10 -28.83
N GLY A 394 -4.27 -3.90 -28.51
CA GLY A 394 -5.09 -2.82 -27.96
C GLY A 394 -5.51 -1.82 -29.04
N THR A 395 -6.15 -0.73 -28.64
CA THR A 395 -6.59 0.34 -29.54
C THR A 395 -5.41 1.09 -30.16
N THR A 396 -4.33 1.30 -29.40
CA THR A 396 -3.20 2.16 -29.78
C THR A 396 -1.92 1.38 -30.12
N GLY A 397 -1.83 0.10 -29.77
CA GLY A 397 -0.62 -0.68 -29.97
C GLY A 397 -0.82 -2.19 -29.86
N VAL A 398 0.19 -2.94 -30.25
CA VAL A 398 0.24 -4.40 -30.16
C VAL A 398 1.41 -4.79 -29.29
N VAL A 399 1.17 -5.64 -28.29
CA VAL A 399 2.21 -6.24 -27.44
C VAL A 399 2.57 -7.61 -27.98
N ARG A 400 3.86 -7.84 -28.22
CA ARG A 400 4.35 -9.18 -28.54
C ARG A 400 4.62 -9.91 -27.24
N HIS A 401 4.11 -11.12 -27.15
CA HIS A 401 4.26 -11.96 -25.97
C HIS A 401 4.80 -13.33 -26.38
N ARG A 402 5.87 -13.77 -25.73
CA ARG A 402 6.47 -15.07 -25.95
C ARG A 402 6.44 -15.87 -24.65
N GLN A 403 5.83 -17.05 -24.68
CA GLN A 403 5.82 -18.01 -23.58
C GLN A 403 6.62 -19.25 -23.97
N VAL A 404 7.57 -19.66 -23.13
CA VAL A 404 8.31 -20.92 -23.27
C VAL A 404 7.91 -21.84 -22.14
N LEU A 405 7.23 -22.93 -22.47
CA LEU A 405 6.76 -23.93 -21.52
C LEU A 405 7.73 -25.11 -21.52
N THR A 406 8.43 -25.29 -20.40
CA THR A 406 9.37 -26.39 -20.16
C THR A 406 8.76 -27.37 -19.16
N PRO A 407 8.51 -28.63 -19.53
CA PRO A 407 8.08 -29.64 -18.58
C PRO A 407 9.17 -29.89 -17.53
N VAL A 408 8.79 -29.89 -16.26
CA VAL A 408 9.70 -30.10 -15.12
C VAL A 408 9.12 -31.16 -14.19
N GLU A 409 9.93 -31.64 -13.24
CA GLU A 409 9.43 -32.56 -12.22
C GLU A 409 8.23 -31.96 -11.46
N GLY A 410 7.11 -32.69 -11.46
CA GLY A 410 5.87 -32.28 -10.81
C GLY A 410 5.05 -31.20 -11.53
N GLY A 411 5.48 -30.69 -12.69
CA GLY A 411 4.77 -29.56 -13.30
C GLY A 411 5.37 -28.98 -14.58
N VAL A 412 5.25 -27.65 -14.73
CA VAL A 412 5.70 -26.88 -15.89
C VAL A 412 6.32 -25.56 -15.45
N ARG A 413 7.50 -25.25 -15.99
CA ARG A 413 8.10 -23.92 -15.93
C ARG A 413 7.62 -23.11 -17.12
N VAL A 414 7.24 -21.86 -16.88
CA VAL A 414 6.83 -20.90 -17.90
C VAL A 414 7.80 -19.73 -17.84
N ASP A 415 8.60 -19.55 -18.90
CA ASP A 415 9.43 -18.37 -19.10
C ASP A 415 8.70 -17.42 -20.06
N GLU A 416 8.49 -16.18 -19.66
CA GLU A 416 7.66 -15.21 -20.38
C GLU A 416 8.45 -13.94 -20.73
N GLU A 417 8.16 -13.39 -21.91
CA GLU A 417 8.71 -12.13 -22.39
C GLU A 417 7.58 -11.33 -23.06
N ALA A 418 7.36 -10.10 -22.60
CA ALA A 418 6.44 -9.15 -23.21
C ALA A 418 7.19 -7.91 -23.72
N GLU A 419 7.01 -7.57 -24.99
CA GLU A 419 7.55 -6.36 -25.62
C GLU A 419 6.43 -5.32 -25.76
N LEU A 420 6.44 -4.33 -24.86
CA LEU A 420 5.48 -3.22 -24.86
C LEU A 420 5.94 -2.12 -25.84
N PRO A 421 5.05 -1.60 -26.70
CA PRO A 421 5.37 -0.48 -27.58
C PRO A 421 5.59 0.80 -26.79
N GLU A 422 6.35 1.76 -27.34
CA GLU A 422 6.63 3.06 -26.70
C GLU A 422 5.36 3.84 -26.29
N ALA A 423 4.24 3.64 -26.99
CA ALA A 423 2.97 4.27 -26.68
C ALA A 423 2.37 3.81 -25.33
N PHE A 424 2.77 2.63 -24.83
CA PHE A 424 2.32 2.08 -23.55
C PHE A 424 3.30 2.46 -22.45
N ASP A 425 3.41 3.77 -22.21
CA ASP A 425 4.26 4.34 -21.17
C ASP A 425 3.49 4.48 -19.85
N ASP A 426 4.01 3.90 -18.78
CA ASP A 426 3.38 3.81 -17.46
C ASP A 426 2.08 2.99 -17.46
N VAL A 427 2.17 1.69 -17.77
CA VAL A 427 1.04 0.74 -17.65
C VAL A 427 0.78 0.33 -16.21
N ALA A 428 -0.41 -0.20 -15.90
CA ALA A 428 -0.77 -0.61 -14.55
C ALA A 428 0.07 -1.78 -14.02
N ARG A 429 0.38 -2.75 -14.90
CA ARG A 429 1.19 -3.93 -14.63
C ARG A 429 1.73 -4.55 -15.92
N VAL A 430 2.70 -5.43 -15.78
CA VAL A 430 3.11 -6.42 -16.79
C VAL A 430 3.27 -7.74 -16.06
N GLY A 431 2.42 -8.70 -16.38
CA GLY A 431 2.37 -9.97 -15.66
C GLY A 431 1.46 -10.99 -16.30
N THR A 432 1.21 -12.06 -15.57
CA THR A 432 0.39 -13.18 -16.00
C THR A 432 -0.81 -13.34 -15.09
N VAL A 433 -1.98 -13.53 -15.70
CA VAL A 433 -3.23 -13.88 -15.01
C VAL A 433 -3.68 -15.28 -15.42
N PHE A 434 -4.16 -16.07 -14.46
CA PHE A 434 -4.84 -17.34 -14.69
C PHE A 434 -5.93 -17.58 -13.66
N GLU A 435 -6.80 -18.57 -13.90
CA GLU A 435 -7.85 -18.94 -12.95
C GLU A 435 -7.76 -20.41 -12.58
N THR A 436 -8.00 -20.70 -11.30
CA THR A 436 -7.97 -22.05 -10.76
C THR A 436 -9.35 -22.72 -10.78
N VAL A 437 -9.36 -24.04 -10.70
CA VAL A 437 -10.55 -24.79 -10.28
C VAL A 437 -11.02 -24.36 -8.88
N ALA A 438 -12.27 -24.69 -8.56
CA ALA A 438 -12.86 -24.43 -7.26
C ALA A 438 -12.21 -25.25 -6.13
N GLY A 439 -12.27 -24.73 -4.89
CA GLY A 439 -11.88 -25.45 -3.68
C GLY A 439 -10.41 -25.29 -3.28
N LEU A 440 -9.60 -24.51 -4.02
CA LEU A 440 -8.22 -24.16 -3.64
C LEU A 440 -8.22 -22.87 -2.80
N ASP A 441 -8.80 -22.98 -1.61
CA ASP A 441 -9.27 -21.82 -0.84
C ASP A 441 -8.27 -21.33 0.24
N LEU A 442 -7.11 -21.99 0.35
CA LEU A 442 -6.06 -21.62 1.29
C LEU A 442 -4.79 -21.18 0.56
N LEU A 443 -4.34 -19.94 0.81
CA LEU A 443 -3.07 -19.40 0.33
C LEU A 443 -2.00 -19.53 1.42
N GLU A 444 -0.87 -20.14 1.09
CA GLU A 444 0.37 -20.05 1.88
C GLU A 444 1.48 -19.46 1.01
N TRP A 445 2.32 -18.57 1.55
CA TRP A 445 3.43 -17.98 0.79
C TRP A 445 4.63 -17.65 1.67
N PHE A 446 5.79 -17.59 1.02
CA PHE A 446 6.98 -16.97 1.57
C PHE A 446 7.25 -15.65 0.84
N GLY A 447 7.17 -14.53 1.53
CA GLY A 447 7.21 -13.19 0.94
C GLY A 447 6.80 -12.13 1.95
N GLN A 448 6.50 -10.91 1.50
CA GLN A 448 6.00 -9.88 2.42
C GLN A 448 4.55 -10.14 2.81
N GLY A 449 4.20 -9.81 4.06
CA GLY A 449 2.84 -9.94 4.55
C GLY A 449 2.72 -9.78 6.07
N PRO A 450 1.58 -10.17 6.65
CA PRO A 450 0.42 -10.79 6.00
C PRO A 450 -0.52 -9.82 5.27
N TRP A 451 -0.44 -8.51 5.54
CA TRP A 451 -1.31 -7.50 4.92
C TRP A 451 -0.94 -7.17 3.48
N GLU A 452 -1.87 -6.48 2.82
CA GLU A 452 -1.73 -6.00 1.45
C GLU A 452 -0.56 -5.02 1.29
N SER A 453 0.26 -5.23 0.26
CA SER A 453 1.44 -4.41 -0.05
C SER A 453 1.68 -4.26 -1.56
N TYR A 454 2.34 -3.16 -1.92
CA TYR A 454 2.67 -2.75 -3.31
C TYR A 454 4.09 -2.22 -3.39
N PRO A 455 4.69 -2.08 -4.60
CA PRO A 455 6.10 -1.71 -4.74
C PRO A 455 6.53 -0.43 -4.00
N ASP A 456 5.62 0.54 -3.85
CA ASP A 456 5.82 1.80 -3.14
C ASP A 456 5.12 1.86 -1.76
N ARG A 457 4.53 0.75 -1.29
CA ARG A 457 3.90 0.64 0.05
C ARG A 457 4.09 -0.77 0.60
N ALA A 458 5.32 -1.05 1.04
CA ALA A 458 5.72 -2.37 1.50
C ALA A 458 6.72 -2.36 2.66
N ALA A 459 7.17 -1.20 3.15
CA ALA A 459 8.13 -1.13 4.26
C ALA A 459 7.52 -1.65 5.56
N GLY A 460 6.19 -1.53 5.69
CA GLY A 460 5.42 -2.09 6.79
C GLY A 460 5.41 -3.61 6.79
N ALA A 461 5.49 -4.28 5.63
CA ALA A 461 5.22 -5.72 5.50
C ALA A 461 6.50 -6.58 5.63
N PRO A 462 6.73 -7.27 6.76
CA PRO A 462 7.91 -8.12 6.95
C PRO A 462 7.88 -9.33 6.01
N VAL A 463 9.06 -9.81 5.62
CA VAL A 463 9.21 -11.05 4.84
C VAL A 463 9.14 -12.26 5.78
N GLY A 464 8.20 -13.17 5.53
CA GLY A 464 8.05 -14.36 6.35
C GLY A 464 7.20 -15.44 5.69
N HIS A 465 6.85 -16.46 6.46
CA HIS A 465 5.84 -17.45 6.04
C HIS A 465 4.46 -17.01 6.52
N HIS A 466 3.52 -16.97 5.59
CA HIS A 466 2.16 -16.54 5.87
C HIS A 466 1.16 -17.56 5.33
N ARG A 467 0.00 -17.61 5.97
CA ARG A 467 -1.10 -18.51 5.64
C ARG A 467 -2.42 -17.81 5.93
N VAL A 468 -3.28 -17.70 4.92
CA VAL A 468 -4.64 -17.13 5.07
C VAL A 468 -5.62 -17.79 4.09
N PRO A 469 -6.91 -17.92 4.49
CA PRO A 469 -7.99 -18.19 3.55
C PRO A 469 -8.06 -17.13 2.45
N VAL A 470 -8.37 -17.54 1.22
CA VAL A 470 -8.41 -16.62 0.05
C VAL A 470 -9.46 -15.51 0.23
N GLU A 471 -10.55 -15.78 0.95
CA GLU A 471 -11.59 -14.79 1.25
C GLU A 471 -11.12 -13.65 2.17
N GLU A 472 -10.10 -13.88 2.99
CA GLU A 472 -9.50 -12.85 3.87
C GLU A 472 -8.49 -11.96 3.13
N LEU A 473 -8.16 -12.27 1.87
CA LEU A 473 -7.23 -11.47 1.06
C LEU A 473 -7.87 -10.23 0.46
N PHE A 474 -9.20 -10.19 0.37
CA PHE A 474 -9.93 -9.06 -0.23
C PHE A 474 -10.00 -7.88 0.75
N THR A 475 -9.49 -6.72 0.32
CA THR A 475 -9.61 -5.47 1.07
C THR A 475 -10.89 -4.73 0.62
N PRO A 476 -11.89 -4.53 1.49
CA PRO A 476 -13.20 -4.03 1.09
C PRO A 476 -13.25 -2.50 1.04
N TYR A 477 -12.43 -1.90 0.16
CA TYR A 477 -12.53 -0.47 -0.14
C TYR A 477 -13.98 -0.09 -0.55
N LEU A 478 -14.46 1.07 -0.08
CA LEU A 478 -15.86 1.50 -0.26
C LEU A 478 -16.27 1.43 -1.73
N ARG A 479 -15.42 1.95 -2.61
CA ARG A 479 -15.42 1.68 -4.04
C ARG A 479 -14.49 0.49 -4.33
N PRO A 480 -15.01 -0.63 -4.86
CA PRO A 480 -14.18 -1.75 -5.30
C PRO A 480 -13.07 -1.30 -6.27
N GLN A 481 -11.87 -1.83 -6.07
CA GLN A 481 -10.66 -1.48 -6.82
C GLN A 481 -9.58 -2.56 -6.63
N GLU A 482 -8.42 -2.40 -7.29
CA GLU A 482 -7.26 -3.27 -7.07
C GLU A 482 -6.98 -3.43 -5.58
N SER A 483 -6.91 -4.67 -5.12
CA SER A 483 -6.76 -5.03 -3.71
C SER A 483 -6.18 -6.44 -3.57
N GLY A 484 -5.70 -6.75 -2.36
CA GLY A 484 -5.19 -8.07 -2.00
C GLY A 484 -3.80 -8.40 -2.55
N GLY A 485 -3.09 -7.42 -3.12
CA GLY A 485 -1.71 -7.60 -3.58
C GLY A 485 -0.74 -7.95 -2.45
N ARG A 486 0.28 -8.75 -2.74
CA ARG A 486 1.41 -9.05 -1.87
C ARG A 486 2.69 -8.81 -2.66
N HIS A 487 3.51 -7.88 -2.16
CA HIS A 487 4.80 -7.58 -2.76
C HIS A 487 5.87 -8.59 -2.34
N GLY A 488 6.90 -8.76 -3.17
CA GLY A 488 8.05 -9.59 -2.88
C GLY A 488 7.71 -11.05 -2.56
N VAL A 489 6.74 -11.68 -3.22
CA VAL A 489 6.45 -13.11 -3.03
C VAL A 489 7.51 -13.95 -3.76
N ARG A 490 8.09 -14.94 -3.09
CA ARG A 490 9.08 -15.87 -3.68
C ARG A 490 8.42 -17.17 -4.15
N ARG A 491 7.46 -17.66 -3.38
CA ARG A 491 6.68 -18.85 -3.67
C ARG A 491 5.33 -18.78 -2.98
N PHE A 492 4.34 -19.46 -3.53
CA PHE A 492 3.06 -19.65 -2.87
C PHE A 492 2.44 -21.00 -3.22
N THR A 493 1.46 -21.43 -2.41
CA THR A 493 0.60 -22.59 -2.65
C THR A 493 -0.85 -22.16 -2.58
N LEU A 494 -1.69 -22.78 -3.41
CA LEU A 494 -3.14 -22.75 -3.28
C LEU A 494 -3.61 -24.18 -3.08
N SER A 495 -4.22 -24.46 -1.94
CA SER A 495 -4.57 -25.82 -1.54
C SER A 495 -6.02 -25.96 -1.07
N ALA A 496 -6.56 -27.15 -1.29
CA ALA A 496 -7.79 -27.63 -0.70
C ALA A 496 -7.56 -28.15 0.73
N PRO A 497 -8.64 -28.40 1.51
CA PRO A 497 -8.51 -28.90 2.88
C PRO A 497 -7.77 -30.24 3.02
N ASP A 498 -7.69 -31.03 1.95
CA ASP A 498 -6.95 -32.30 1.89
C ASP A 498 -5.48 -32.13 1.45
N ALA A 499 -4.98 -30.89 1.41
CA ALA A 499 -3.65 -30.48 0.97
C ALA A 499 -3.34 -30.75 -0.51
N THR A 500 -4.32 -31.12 -1.33
CA THR A 500 -4.18 -31.15 -2.78
C THR A 500 -4.27 -29.74 -3.35
N GLY A 501 -3.58 -29.48 -4.47
CA GLY A 501 -3.63 -28.16 -5.09
C GLY A 501 -2.43 -27.88 -5.96
N LEU A 502 -2.00 -26.61 -5.96
CA LEU A 502 -0.87 -26.15 -6.75
C LEU A 502 0.16 -25.42 -5.89
N SER A 503 1.42 -25.48 -6.34
CA SER A 503 2.52 -24.66 -5.87
C SER A 503 3.09 -23.86 -7.02
N VAL A 504 3.44 -22.60 -6.75
CA VAL A 504 4.12 -21.71 -7.68
C VAL A 504 5.41 -21.24 -7.05
N ALA A 505 6.52 -21.47 -7.74
CA ALA A 505 7.83 -20.89 -7.41
C ALA A 505 8.16 -19.79 -8.43
N LEU A 506 8.63 -18.65 -7.95
CA LEU A 506 8.95 -17.48 -8.77
C LEU A 506 10.46 -17.35 -8.94
N ASP A 507 10.90 -16.91 -10.11
CA ASP A 507 12.32 -16.72 -10.43
C ASP A 507 13.02 -15.71 -9.52
N GLU A 508 12.32 -14.66 -9.14
CA GLU A 508 12.70 -13.66 -8.15
C GLU A 508 11.45 -13.19 -7.38
N PRO A 509 11.59 -12.41 -6.29
CA PRO A 509 10.43 -11.88 -5.58
C PRO A 509 9.52 -11.05 -6.51
N ARG A 510 8.24 -11.41 -6.65
CA ARG A 510 7.25 -10.74 -7.53
C ARG A 510 6.08 -10.13 -6.76
N GLN A 511 5.30 -9.28 -7.41
CA GLN A 511 3.96 -8.91 -6.95
C GLN A 511 2.99 -10.06 -7.28
N VAL A 512 2.22 -10.52 -6.30
CA VAL A 512 1.21 -11.57 -6.48
C VAL A 512 -0.12 -11.10 -5.88
N SER A 513 -1.22 -11.35 -6.57
CA SER A 513 -2.56 -11.25 -5.98
C SER A 513 -3.35 -12.53 -6.23
N VAL A 514 -4.14 -12.92 -5.23
CA VAL A 514 -5.07 -14.05 -5.31
C VAL A 514 -6.42 -13.55 -4.80
N THR A 515 -7.44 -13.61 -5.64
CA THR A 515 -8.76 -13.03 -5.36
C THR A 515 -9.87 -13.88 -5.96
N ARG A 516 -11.12 -13.56 -5.61
CA ARG A 516 -12.35 -14.16 -6.19
C ARG A 516 -12.96 -13.32 -7.31
N TYR A 517 -12.38 -12.17 -7.61
CA TYR A 517 -12.93 -11.18 -8.53
C TYR A 517 -11.93 -10.89 -9.63
N ARG A 518 -12.38 -10.80 -10.87
CA ARG A 518 -11.51 -10.28 -11.93
C ARG A 518 -11.39 -8.77 -11.82
N ALA A 519 -10.38 -8.22 -12.49
CA ALA A 519 -10.21 -6.77 -12.58
C ALA A 519 -11.46 -6.09 -13.20
N GLU A 520 -12.14 -6.73 -14.14
CA GLU A 520 -13.37 -6.19 -14.75
C GLU A 520 -14.55 -6.21 -13.76
N ASP A 521 -14.65 -7.25 -12.93
CA ASP A 521 -15.69 -7.36 -11.91
C ASP A 521 -15.57 -6.21 -10.89
N LEU A 522 -14.33 -5.94 -10.43
CA LEU A 522 -14.03 -4.83 -9.51
C LEU A 522 -14.23 -3.45 -10.15
N THR A 523 -13.88 -3.29 -11.43
CA THR A 523 -14.04 -2.01 -12.14
C THR A 523 -15.51 -1.65 -12.36
N ALA A 524 -16.38 -2.66 -12.54
CA ALA A 524 -17.78 -2.44 -12.87
C ALA A 524 -18.66 -2.14 -11.63
N ALA A 525 -18.23 -2.57 -10.45
CA ALA A 525 -18.99 -2.40 -9.21
C ALA A 525 -18.75 -1.02 -8.59
N ALA A 526 -19.83 -0.39 -8.14
CA ALA A 526 -19.76 0.84 -7.34
C ALA A 526 -19.58 0.50 -5.86
N HIS A 527 -20.23 -0.57 -5.41
CA HIS A 527 -20.23 -1.00 -4.01
C HIS A 527 -19.79 -2.46 -3.86
N HIS A 528 -19.16 -2.78 -2.73
CA HIS A 528 -18.74 -4.15 -2.42
C HIS A 528 -19.89 -5.17 -2.45
N ASP A 529 -21.11 -4.76 -2.08
CA ASP A 529 -22.27 -5.65 -2.02
C ASP A 529 -22.86 -6.02 -3.39
N GLU A 530 -22.33 -5.43 -4.47
CA GLU A 530 -22.64 -5.75 -5.88
C GLU A 530 -21.74 -6.86 -6.43
N LEU A 531 -20.64 -7.18 -5.73
CA LEU A 531 -19.67 -8.18 -6.18
C LEU A 531 -20.18 -9.60 -5.98
N VAL A 532 -19.88 -10.48 -6.95
CA VAL A 532 -20.20 -11.91 -6.90
C VAL A 532 -18.90 -12.72 -6.94
N PRO A 533 -18.52 -13.43 -5.87
CA PRO A 533 -17.27 -14.17 -5.83
C PRO A 533 -17.31 -15.37 -6.76
N ARG A 534 -16.21 -15.62 -7.47
CA ARG A 534 -16.01 -16.82 -8.29
C ARG A 534 -15.72 -18.04 -7.42
N PRO A 535 -16.08 -19.26 -7.88
CA PRO A 535 -15.80 -20.48 -7.13
C PRO A 535 -14.31 -20.84 -7.11
N GLY A 536 -13.55 -20.45 -8.14
CA GLY A 536 -12.09 -20.57 -8.20
C GLY A 536 -11.37 -19.29 -7.77
N CYS A 537 -10.05 -19.28 -7.89
CA CYS A 537 -9.21 -18.12 -7.62
C CYS A 537 -8.76 -17.48 -8.94
N VAL A 538 -8.78 -16.15 -9.02
CA VAL A 538 -8.09 -15.36 -10.03
C VAL A 538 -6.71 -15.03 -9.46
N VAL A 539 -5.65 -15.43 -10.16
CA VAL A 539 -4.26 -15.29 -9.70
C VAL A 539 -3.50 -14.42 -10.67
N HIS A 540 -2.86 -13.38 -10.14
CA HIS A 540 -1.91 -12.55 -10.89
C HIS A 540 -0.48 -12.76 -10.36
N ILE A 541 0.47 -12.86 -11.29
CA ILE A 541 1.92 -12.87 -11.04
C ILE A 541 2.52 -11.77 -11.89
N ASP A 542 2.92 -10.66 -11.28
CA ASP A 542 3.39 -9.49 -12.03
C ASP A 542 4.91 -9.35 -11.98
N ALA A 543 5.52 -9.28 -13.17
CA ALA A 543 6.92 -8.96 -13.35
C ALA A 543 7.20 -7.50 -12.97
N ALA A 544 6.28 -6.62 -13.32
CA ALA A 544 6.26 -5.21 -12.94
C ALA A 544 4.84 -4.82 -12.55
N HIS A 545 4.69 -4.08 -11.46
CA HIS A 545 3.42 -3.53 -11.03
C HIS A 545 3.64 -2.07 -10.70
N ARG A 546 2.74 -1.19 -11.15
CA ARG A 546 2.84 0.22 -10.86
C ARG A 546 2.62 0.48 -9.37
N GLY A 547 3.35 1.43 -8.80
CA GLY A 547 3.05 1.98 -7.48
C GLY A 547 1.63 2.54 -7.35
N LEU A 548 1.20 2.76 -6.12
CA LEU A 548 -0.09 3.35 -5.78
C LEU A 548 -0.06 4.88 -5.88
N GLY A 549 1.04 5.51 -5.44
CA GLY A 549 1.10 6.97 -5.26
C GLY A 549 -0.02 7.51 -4.37
N THR A 550 -0.37 8.78 -4.57
CA THR A 550 -1.45 9.49 -3.86
C THR A 550 -2.24 10.45 -4.77
N ALA A 551 -2.32 10.13 -6.07
CA ALA A 551 -2.81 11.05 -7.12
C ALA A 551 -4.31 11.38 -7.06
N SER A 552 -5.07 10.81 -6.12
CA SER A 552 -6.44 11.24 -5.81
C SER A 552 -6.49 12.68 -5.28
N CYS A 553 -5.51 13.05 -4.46
CA CYS A 553 -5.21 14.44 -4.11
C CYS A 553 -3.72 14.55 -3.73
N GLY A 554 -2.91 15.14 -4.60
CA GLY A 554 -1.47 15.31 -4.40
C GLY A 554 -0.60 14.57 -5.42
N PRO A 555 0.70 14.36 -5.10
CA PRO A 555 1.64 13.77 -6.04
C PRO A 555 1.30 12.32 -6.42
N ASP A 556 1.68 11.97 -7.64
CA ASP A 556 1.68 10.59 -8.12
C ASP A 556 2.86 9.80 -7.53
N THR A 557 2.90 8.49 -7.78
CA THR A 557 4.04 7.63 -7.42
C THR A 557 5.34 8.14 -8.05
N PHE A 558 6.47 7.88 -7.38
CA PHE A 558 7.77 8.26 -7.95
C PHE A 558 8.07 7.54 -9.26
N PRO A 559 8.86 8.16 -10.16
CA PRO A 559 9.20 7.55 -11.45
C PRO A 559 9.80 6.14 -11.36
N SER A 560 10.51 5.82 -10.27
CA SER A 560 11.08 4.49 -10.00
C SER A 560 10.04 3.38 -9.82
N TYR A 561 8.79 3.73 -9.57
CA TYR A 561 7.67 2.80 -9.36
C TYR A 561 6.69 2.80 -10.54
N ARG A 562 7.01 3.48 -11.63
CA ARG A 562 6.24 3.45 -12.89
C ARG A 562 6.66 2.27 -13.75
N VAL A 563 5.76 1.82 -14.64
CA VAL A 563 6.03 0.67 -15.52
C VAL A 563 6.27 1.14 -16.95
N SER A 564 7.55 1.23 -17.32
CA SER A 564 8.00 1.74 -18.63
C SER A 564 7.70 0.79 -19.79
N PRO A 565 7.68 1.28 -21.04
CA PRO A 565 7.60 0.42 -22.23
C PRO A 565 8.90 -0.39 -22.41
N GLY A 566 8.92 -1.27 -23.42
CA GLY A 566 10.08 -2.13 -23.74
C GLY A 566 9.88 -3.58 -23.32
N ILE A 567 11.00 -4.30 -23.12
CA ILE A 567 11.00 -5.75 -22.89
C ILE A 567 10.97 -6.04 -21.39
N HIS A 568 9.93 -6.76 -20.98
CA HIS A 568 9.75 -7.30 -19.62
C HIS A 568 9.89 -8.82 -19.67
N ARG A 569 10.61 -9.40 -18.70
CA ARG A 569 10.84 -10.85 -18.60
C ARG A 569 10.57 -11.34 -17.19
N TRP A 570 9.88 -12.47 -17.09
CA TRP A 570 9.68 -13.16 -15.81
C TRP A 570 9.53 -14.65 -16.05
N SER A 571 9.71 -15.43 -14.99
CA SER A 571 9.52 -16.87 -15.07
C SER A 571 8.96 -17.41 -13.77
N TRP A 572 8.17 -18.46 -13.89
CA TRP A 572 7.54 -19.11 -12.75
C TRP A 572 7.30 -20.58 -13.05
N THR A 573 7.24 -21.38 -11.99
CA THR A 573 7.09 -22.82 -12.10
C THR A 573 5.87 -23.28 -11.33
N LEU A 574 4.89 -23.80 -12.06
CA LEU A 574 3.67 -24.39 -11.54
C LEU A 574 3.85 -25.88 -11.31
N ARG A 575 3.55 -26.36 -10.10
CA ARG A 575 3.54 -27.79 -9.74
C ARG A 575 2.23 -28.19 -9.11
N VAL A 576 1.89 -29.47 -9.25
CA VAL A 576 0.80 -30.10 -8.48
C VAL A 576 1.35 -30.53 -7.12
N LEU A 577 0.58 -30.28 -6.05
CA LEU A 577 0.90 -30.72 -4.69
C LEU A 577 0.62 -32.21 -4.46
#